data_AF-A0A2V6YE82-F1
#
_entry.id   AF-A0A2V6YE82-F1
#
_cell.length_a   1.000
_cell.length_b   1.000
_cell.length_c   1.000
_cell.angle_alpha   90.00
_cell.angle_beta   90.00
_cell.angle_gamma   90.00
#
_symmetry.space_group_name_H-M   'P 1'
#
loop_
_entity.id
_entity.type
_entity.pdbx_description
1 polymer ?
#
loop_
_entity_poly.entity_id
_entity_poly.type
_entity_poly.pdbx_seq_one_letter_code
_entity_poly.pdbx_strand_id
1 'polypeptide(L)'
;MDAVESALLAEDRAATQAASERVIGGLMTVLGAPPVRVEVLAARPHARWGELHGLYTAERGRRPKIQLWMRTAKQKRVVAFRTYLRTLLHEVGHHLDYTVLRLEESYHTEGFYKRESSLFHQLVTDLRRSAMPTMEEYAKQPREQRLKRLERTADELAGAIRGQSDAALARRPDAKNWAPKEVVCHLRDTEELFKARFDTILATDNPPIAPPDPDRWAEERQYLRNDAGEAAGAFRRRREETLAFMKKLASADWERGGTHPVRGKVTLDAFLTLMAWHDDNHLDQLRRALEGKA
;
A
#
# COMPACT_ATOMS: atom_id res chain seq x y z
N MET A 1 11.31 3.13 -0.16
CA MET A 1 11.28 2.50 1.18
C MET A 1 10.91 1.02 1.09
N ASP A 2 10.02 0.64 0.16
CA ASP A 2 9.63 -0.77 -0.10
C ASP A 2 10.82 -1.70 -0.31
N ALA A 3 11.83 -1.27 -1.08
CA ALA A 3 13.04 -2.07 -1.30
C ALA A 3 13.80 -2.44 -0.01
N VAL A 4 13.75 -1.60 1.04
CA VAL A 4 14.34 -1.91 2.35
C VAL A 4 13.49 -2.96 3.06
N GLU A 5 12.16 -2.78 3.07
CA GLU A 5 11.23 -3.71 3.72
C GLU A 5 11.25 -5.08 3.07
N SER A 6 11.16 -5.15 1.73
CA SER A 6 11.22 -6.41 0.98
C SER A 6 12.55 -7.14 1.18
N ALA A 7 13.69 -6.42 1.14
CA ALA A 7 15.00 -7.04 1.35
C ALA A 7 15.18 -7.56 2.78
N LEU A 8 14.66 -6.83 3.76
CA LEU A 8 14.68 -7.23 5.17
C LEU A 8 13.84 -8.49 5.38
N LEU A 9 12.62 -8.54 4.83
CA LEU A 9 11.72 -9.71 4.88
C LEU A 9 12.30 -10.93 4.16
N ALA A 10 13.02 -10.72 3.06
CA ALA A 10 13.74 -11.78 2.35
C ALA A 10 15.02 -12.25 3.07
N GLU A 11 15.35 -11.63 4.21
CA GLU A 11 16.57 -11.86 4.98
C GLU A 11 17.87 -11.63 4.18
N ASP A 12 17.80 -10.85 3.09
CA ASP A 12 18.93 -10.54 2.22
C ASP A 12 19.71 -9.34 2.78
N ARG A 13 20.83 -9.63 3.44
CA ARG A 13 21.71 -8.64 4.05
C ARG A 13 22.27 -7.63 3.04
N ALA A 14 22.70 -8.11 1.86
CA ALA A 14 23.35 -7.25 0.87
C ALA A 14 22.33 -6.31 0.23
N ALA A 15 21.15 -6.84 -0.12
CA ALA A 15 20.05 -6.01 -0.62
C ALA A 15 19.55 -5.02 0.43
N THR A 16 19.46 -5.44 1.71
CA THR A 16 19.07 -4.55 2.81
C THR A 16 20.07 -3.40 2.96
N GLN A 17 21.38 -3.69 2.93
CA GLN A 17 22.41 -2.66 2.99
C GLN A 17 22.32 -1.70 1.82
N ALA A 18 22.27 -2.20 0.59
CA ALA A 18 22.22 -1.36 -0.61
C ALA A 18 20.95 -0.49 -0.64
N ALA A 19 19.80 -1.03 -0.21
CA ALA A 19 18.56 -0.27 -0.12
C ALA A 19 18.64 0.82 0.96
N SER A 20 19.19 0.51 2.14
CA SER A 20 19.39 1.48 3.22
C SER A 20 20.38 2.58 2.82
N GLU A 21 21.50 2.24 2.15
CA GLU A 21 22.46 3.23 1.64
C GLU A 21 21.82 4.18 0.62
N ARG A 22 20.95 3.68 -0.27
CA ARG A 22 20.23 4.54 -1.22
C ARG A 22 19.29 5.51 -0.51
N VAL A 23 18.50 5.02 0.46
CA VAL A 23 17.56 5.86 1.21
C VAL A 23 18.32 6.93 2.00
N ILE A 24 19.37 6.55 2.72
CA ILE A 24 20.14 7.50 3.52
C ILE A 24 20.95 8.46 2.64
N GLY A 25 21.51 7.99 1.53
CA GLY A 25 22.16 8.86 0.55
C GLY A 25 21.24 9.97 0.06
N GLY A 26 20.02 9.62 -0.35
CA GLY A 26 19.00 10.60 -0.74
C GLY A 26 18.62 11.55 0.39
N LEU A 27 18.45 11.01 1.61
CA LEU A 27 18.13 11.83 2.79
C LEU A 27 19.24 12.85 3.11
N MET A 28 20.52 12.44 3.06
CA MET A 28 21.64 13.34 3.29
C MET A 28 21.71 14.44 2.24
N THR A 29 21.44 14.12 0.97
CA THR A 29 21.34 15.11 -0.10
C THR A 29 20.23 16.13 0.16
N VAL A 30 19.03 15.69 0.54
CA VAL A 30 17.90 16.58 0.83
C VAL A 30 18.16 17.47 2.05
N LEU A 31 18.79 16.93 3.09
CA LEU A 31 19.11 17.66 4.32
C LEU A 31 20.36 18.53 4.20
N GLY A 32 21.11 18.47 3.09
CA GLY A 32 22.39 19.16 2.94
C GLY A 32 23.47 18.66 3.91
N ALA A 33 23.37 17.43 4.37
CA ALA A 33 24.30 16.82 5.32
C ALA A 33 25.45 16.07 4.61
N PRO A 34 26.64 15.96 5.23
CA PRO A 34 27.71 15.14 4.71
C PRO A 34 27.29 13.68 4.49
N PRO A 35 27.91 12.96 3.55
CA PRO A 35 27.49 11.60 3.25
C PRO A 35 27.98 10.62 4.32
N VAL A 36 27.09 9.77 4.83
CA VAL A 36 27.38 8.68 5.79
C VAL A 36 27.28 7.31 5.10
N ARG A 37 28.05 6.31 5.53
CA ARG A 37 27.94 4.91 5.05
C ARG A 37 27.00 4.11 5.94
N VAL A 38 26.25 3.17 5.37
CA VAL A 38 25.38 2.25 6.13
C VAL A 38 25.91 0.83 5.97
N GLU A 39 26.17 0.15 7.08
CA GLU A 39 26.63 -1.23 7.12
C GLU A 39 25.60 -2.09 7.86
N VAL A 40 25.12 -3.15 7.20
CA VAL A 40 24.13 -4.07 7.79
C VAL A 40 24.82 -5.36 8.19
N LEU A 41 24.78 -5.66 9.48
CA LEU A 41 25.40 -6.82 10.12
C LEU A 41 24.35 -7.91 10.41
N ALA A 42 24.80 -9.16 10.39
CA ALA A 42 23.91 -10.32 10.49
C ALA A 42 23.33 -10.52 11.90
N ALA A 43 24.17 -10.55 12.94
CA ALA A 43 23.72 -10.78 14.32
C ALA A 43 24.48 -9.90 15.31
N ARG A 44 23.74 -9.41 16.31
CA ARG A 44 24.23 -8.50 17.36
C ARG A 44 25.25 -9.21 18.27
N PRO A 45 26.42 -8.63 18.57
CA PRO A 45 27.28 -9.13 19.63
C PRO A 45 26.60 -8.96 21.00
N HIS A 46 26.77 -9.92 21.90
CA HIS A 46 26.18 -9.85 23.24
C HIS A 46 27.13 -9.08 24.17
N ALA A 47 26.69 -7.93 24.68
CA ALA A 47 27.44 -7.16 25.68
C ALA A 47 26.62 -6.99 26.97
N ARG A 48 27.31 -7.01 28.12
CA ARG A 48 26.72 -6.85 29.46
C ARG A 48 26.28 -5.42 29.81
N TRP A 49 26.64 -4.42 28.99
CA TRP A 49 26.52 -2.99 29.30
C TRP A 49 25.42 -2.23 28.55
N GLY A 50 24.49 -2.95 27.91
CA GLY A 50 23.31 -2.35 27.28
C GLY A 50 23.03 -2.87 25.88
N GLU A 51 21.83 -2.59 25.40
CA GLU A 51 21.37 -3.01 24.08
C GLU A 51 21.72 -1.95 23.01
N LEU A 52 22.85 -2.11 22.33
CA LEU A 52 23.24 -1.27 21.18
C LEU A 52 22.37 -1.61 19.97
N HIS A 53 21.37 -0.78 19.65
CA HIS A 53 20.42 -1.06 18.55
C HIS A 53 21.03 -0.71 17.19
N GLY A 54 21.77 0.40 17.13
CA GLY A 54 22.66 0.78 16.05
C GLY A 54 23.97 1.32 16.62
N LEU A 55 24.91 1.65 15.74
CA LEU A 55 26.16 2.31 16.14
C LEU A 55 26.61 3.30 15.07
N TYR A 56 26.58 4.58 15.42
CA TYR A 56 27.26 5.64 14.69
C TYR A 56 28.74 5.75 15.09
N THR A 57 29.63 5.80 14.11
CA THR A 57 31.08 6.00 14.29
C THR A 57 31.60 7.08 13.35
N ALA A 58 32.39 8.00 13.89
CA ALA A 58 33.03 9.08 13.14
C ALA A 58 34.52 9.15 13.49
N GLU A 59 35.33 8.31 12.83
CA GLU A 59 36.79 8.33 12.98
C GLU A 59 37.41 9.45 12.14
N ARG A 60 38.41 10.15 12.70
CA ARG A 60 39.10 11.26 12.00
C ARG A 60 39.73 10.76 10.70
N GLY A 61 39.42 11.43 9.59
CA GLY A 61 39.95 11.09 8.26
C GLY A 61 39.23 9.93 7.56
N ARG A 62 38.20 9.36 8.16
CA ARG A 62 37.33 8.35 7.52
C ARG A 62 35.92 8.89 7.36
N ARG A 63 35.21 8.35 6.37
CA ARG A 63 33.79 8.66 6.19
C ARG A 63 33.01 8.08 7.37
N PRO A 64 32.12 8.87 8.02
CA PRO A 64 31.29 8.36 9.10
C PRO A 64 30.47 7.16 8.67
N LYS A 65 30.18 6.28 9.64
CA LYS A 65 29.53 5.00 9.39
C LYS A 65 28.45 4.72 10.44
N ILE A 66 27.30 4.26 9.95
CA ILE A 66 26.19 3.73 10.73
C ILE A 66 26.17 2.22 10.58
N GLN A 67 26.22 1.49 11.69
CA GLN A 67 26.12 0.04 11.70
C GLN A 67 24.79 -0.39 12.32
N LEU A 68 24.11 -1.35 11.69
CA LEU A 68 22.82 -1.86 12.12
C LEU A 68 22.82 -3.38 12.08
N TRP A 69 22.02 -4.00 12.95
CA TRP A 69 21.83 -5.45 12.95
C TRP A 69 20.45 -5.81 12.41
N MET A 70 20.41 -6.69 11.41
CA MET A 70 19.14 -7.13 10.83
C MET A 70 18.47 -8.28 11.58
N ARG A 71 19.14 -8.90 12.57
CA ARG A 71 18.57 -9.95 13.43
C ARG A 71 18.71 -9.63 14.91
N THR A 72 17.71 -10.06 15.68
CA THR A 72 17.67 -9.94 17.15
C THR A 72 18.75 -10.80 17.82
N ALA A 73 19.32 -10.31 18.93
CA ALA A 73 20.40 -10.99 19.65
C ALA A 73 20.00 -12.35 20.23
N LYS A 74 18.79 -12.45 20.78
CA LYS A 74 18.34 -13.62 21.57
C LYS A 74 17.68 -14.72 20.74
N GLN A 75 16.94 -14.34 19.69
CA GLN A 75 16.12 -15.29 18.90
C GLN A 75 16.60 -15.44 17.45
N LYS A 76 17.62 -14.68 17.01
CA LYS A 76 18.14 -14.63 15.62
C LYS A 76 17.06 -14.39 14.54
N ARG A 77 15.88 -13.90 14.94
CA ARG A 77 14.80 -13.49 14.06
C ARG A 77 15.11 -12.15 13.43
N VAL A 78 14.69 -11.96 12.19
CA VAL A 78 14.76 -10.66 11.51
C VAL A 78 14.03 -9.59 12.31
N VAL A 79 14.62 -8.40 12.42
CA VAL A 79 13.98 -7.27 13.09
C VAL A 79 12.81 -6.76 12.25
N ALA A 80 11.71 -6.36 12.90
CA ALA A 80 10.58 -5.77 12.18
C ALA A 80 11.03 -4.49 11.43
N PHE A 81 10.49 -4.25 10.23
CA PHE A 81 10.86 -3.10 9.39
C PHE A 81 10.78 -1.76 10.13
N ARG A 82 9.69 -1.52 10.87
CA ARG A 82 9.54 -0.27 11.65
C ARG A 82 10.63 -0.12 12.71
N THR A 83 11.01 -1.21 13.38
CA THR A 83 12.09 -1.21 14.37
C THR A 83 13.43 -0.92 13.71
N TYR A 84 13.75 -1.63 12.62
CA TYR A 84 14.95 -1.40 11.82
C TYR A 84 15.08 0.06 11.39
N LEU A 85 14.00 0.62 10.84
CA LEU A 85 13.99 1.99 10.33
C LEU A 85 14.17 3.02 11.45
N ARG A 86 13.48 2.86 12.58
CA ARG A 86 13.66 3.78 13.73
C ARG A 86 15.09 3.76 14.23
N THR A 87 15.71 2.58 14.33
CA THR A 87 17.11 2.47 14.71
C THR A 87 18.03 3.13 13.68
N LEU A 88 17.79 2.93 12.38
CA LEU A 88 18.57 3.61 11.35
C LEU A 88 18.47 5.15 11.48
N LEU A 89 17.26 5.67 11.66
CA LEU A 89 17.02 7.11 11.77
C LEU A 89 17.53 7.71 13.08
N HIS A 90 17.59 6.91 14.13
CA HIS A 90 18.25 7.27 15.38
C HIS A 90 19.74 7.57 15.15
N GLU A 91 20.46 6.66 14.48
CA GLU A 91 21.88 6.86 14.17
C GLU A 91 22.10 8.02 13.16
N VAL A 92 21.14 8.25 12.26
CA VAL A 92 21.13 9.45 11.41
C VAL A 92 20.99 10.71 12.26
N GLY A 93 20.16 10.70 13.31
CA GLY A 93 20.06 11.80 14.26
C GLY A 93 21.42 12.16 14.86
N HIS A 94 22.18 11.17 15.33
CA HIS A 94 23.55 11.38 15.82
C HIS A 94 24.46 11.97 14.73
N HIS A 95 24.39 11.45 13.51
CA HIS A 95 25.16 12.01 12.41
C HIS A 95 24.88 13.49 12.16
N LEU A 96 23.60 13.89 12.15
CA LEU A 96 23.18 15.28 11.95
C LEU A 96 23.61 16.18 13.11
N ASP A 97 23.53 15.69 14.34
CA ASP A 97 23.98 16.43 15.52
C ASP A 97 25.45 16.83 15.42
N TYR A 98 26.32 15.89 15.03
CA TYR A 98 27.75 16.17 14.89
C TYR A 98 28.10 16.97 13.63
N THR A 99 27.43 16.72 12.50
CA THR A 99 27.87 17.27 11.21
C THR A 99 27.16 18.55 10.79
N VAL A 100 25.86 18.65 11.08
CA VAL A 100 25.03 19.79 10.69
C VAL A 100 24.89 20.76 11.86
N LEU A 101 24.50 20.26 13.04
CA LEU A 101 24.34 21.08 14.23
C LEU A 101 25.65 21.39 14.95
N ARG A 102 26.71 20.61 14.65
CA ARG A 102 28.07 20.76 15.23
C ARG A 102 28.09 20.72 16.75
N LEU A 103 27.26 19.85 17.33
CA LEU A 103 27.24 19.60 18.77
C LEU A 103 28.49 18.81 19.17
N GLU A 104 29.08 19.14 20.33
CA GLU A 104 30.19 18.37 20.90
C GLU A 104 29.73 16.99 21.38
N GLU A 105 28.50 16.91 21.90
CA GLU A 105 27.87 15.70 22.40
C GLU A 105 26.44 15.58 21.86
N SER A 106 26.03 14.35 21.54
CA SER A 106 24.68 14.06 21.02
C SER A 106 23.86 13.31 22.07
N TYR A 107 23.14 14.08 22.89
CA TYR A 107 22.28 13.55 23.94
C TYR A 107 20.87 13.20 23.44
N HIS A 108 20.32 12.11 23.97
CA HIS A 108 18.95 11.64 23.74
C HIS A 108 17.89 12.52 24.43
N THR A 109 17.81 13.78 24.01
CA THR A 109 16.84 14.76 24.49
C THR A 109 15.47 14.56 23.83
N GLU A 110 14.42 15.19 24.38
CA GLU A 110 13.11 15.22 23.75
C GLU A 110 13.18 15.78 22.31
N GLY A 111 14.00 16.80 22.07
CA GLY A 111 14.22 17.37 20.75
C GLY A 111 14.86 16.38 19.76
N PHE A 112 15.78 15.54 20.23
CA PHE A 112 16.37 14.47 19.43
C PHE A 112 15.30 13.47 18.99
N TYR A 113 14.49 12.96 19.92
CA TYR A 113 13.42 12.01 19.61
C TYR A 113 12.34 12.61 18.70
N LYS A 114 12.01 13.91 18.85
CA LYS A 114 11.10 14.61 17.94
C LYS A 114 11.64 14.67 16.51
N ARG A 115 12.95 14.91 16.31
CA ARG A 115 13.58 14.88 14.97
C ARG A 115 13.56 13.49 14.36
N GLU A 116 13.97 12.46 15.10
CA GLU A 116 13.89 11.06 14.65
C GLU A 116 12.47 10.70 14.23
N SER A 117 11.48 11.01 15.06
CA SER A 117 10.10 10.64 14.78
C SER A 117 9.51 11.46 13.62
N SER A 118 9.91 12.72 13.46
CA SER A 118 9.54 13.52 12.27
C SER A 118 10.08 12.89 10.99
N LEU A 119 11.36 12.49 10.96
CA LEU A 119 11.96 11.80 9.82
C LEU A 119 11.27 10.45 9.54
N PHE A 120 11.00 9.68 10.59
CA PHE A 120 10.28 8.41 10.48
C PHE A 120 8.91 8.60 9.88
N HIS A 121 8.14 9.56 10.38
CA HIS A 121 6.81 9.84 9.87
C HIS A 121 6.85 10.34 8.44
N GLN A 122 7.80 11.16 8.02
CA GLN A 122 7.88 11.58 6.62
C GLN A 122 8.20 10.41 5.68
N LEU A 123 9.20 9.58 6.03
CA LEU A 123 9.59 8.43 5.22
C LEU A 123 8.53 7.32 5.18
N VAL A 124 7.76 7.15 6.26
CA VAL A 124 6.64 6.20 6.33
C VAL A 124 5.33 6.81 5.79
N THR A 125 5.17 8.12 5.83
CA THR A 125 3.99 8.78 5.23
C THR A 125 4.10 8.80 3.71
N ASP A 126 5.31 8.86 3.13
CA ASP A 126 5.47 8.61 1.70
C ASP A 126 5.18 7.15 1.32
N LEU A 127 5.46 6.17 2.20
CA LEU A 127 4.93 4.80 2.06
C LEU A 127 3.40 4.76 2.15
N ARG A 128 2.78 5.55 3.04
CA ARG A 128 1.32 5.65 3.19
C ARG A 128 0.63 6.51 2.12
N ARG A 129 1.35 7.38 1.42
CA ARG A 129 0.86 8.11 0.25
C ARG A 129 0.88 7.21 -0.99
N SER A 130 1.78 6.22 -1.01
CA SER A 130 1.77 5.12 -1.98
C SER A 130 0.84 3.96 -1.58
N ALA A 131 0.49 3.81 -0.30
CA ALA A 131 -0.45 2.79 0.16
C ALA A 131 -1.89 3.34 0.12
N MET A 132 -2.78 2.65 -0.58
CA MET A 132 -4.18 3.04 -0.64
C MET A 132 -4.82 3.08 0.75
N PRO A 133 -5.81 3.96 0.98
CA PRO A 133 -6.56 3.98 2.22
C PRO A 133 -7.15 2.61 2.55
N THR A 134 -7.18 2.24 3.82
CA THR A 134 -7.80 1.02 4.30
C THR A 134 -9.33 1.06 4.17
N MET A 135 -9.96 -0.12 4.17
CA MET A 135 -11.42 -0.24 4.26
C MET A 135 -12.02 0.53 5.44
N GLU A 136 -11.34 0.55 6.59
CA GLU A 136 -11.79 1.29 7.78
C GLU A 136 -11.73 2.81 7.57
N GLU A 137 -10.69 3.30 6.90
CA GLU A 137 -10.57 4.73 6.54
C GLU A 137 -11.63 5.15 5.52
N TYR A 138 -11.99 4.27 4.58
CA TYR A 138 -13.14 4.48 3.70
C TYR A 138 -14.46 4.52 4.47
N ALA A 139 -14.67 3.62 5.42
CA ALA A 139 -15.90 3.56 6.22
C ALA A 139 -16.16 4.82 7.04
N LYS A 140 -15.09 5.52 7.47
CA LYS A 140 -15.18 6.78 8.21
C LYS A 140 -15.55 7.99 7.35
N GLN A 141 -15.50 7.87 6.02
CA GLN A 141 -15.82 8.97 5.12
C GLN A 141 -17.35 9.15 4.98
N PRO A 142 -17.82 10.41 4.81
CA PRO A 142 -19.20 10.68 4.42
C PRO A 142 -19.62 9.89 3.17
N ARG A 143 -20.89 9.46 3.11
CA ARG A 143 -21.42 8.69 1.96
C ARG A 143 -21.23 9.45 0.65
N GLU A 144 -21.43 10.76 0.68
CA GLU A 144 -21.27 11.65 -0.47
C GLU A 144 -19.84 11.61 -1.02
N GLN A 145 -18.84 11.49 -0.14
CA GLN A 145 -17.44 11.39 -0.55
C GLN A 145 -17.15 10.03 -1.19
N ARG A 146 -17.67 8.94 -0.63
CA ARG A 146 -17.56 7.59 -1.20
C ARG A 146 -18.26 7.49 -2.56
N LEU A 147 -19.44 8.07 -2.71
CA LEU A 147 -20.17 8.16 -3.98
C LEU A 147 -19.39 8.95 -5.03
N LYS A 148 -18.85 10.13 -4.67
CA LYS A 148 -17.98 10.92 -5.56
C LYS A 148 -16.71 10.17 -5.95
N ARG A 149 -16.18 9.29 -5.09
CA ARG A 149 -15.05 8.44 -5.46
C ARG A 149 -15.42 7.47 -6.59
N LEU A 150 -16.56 6.79 -6.44
CA LEU A 150 -17.09 5.85 -7.44
C LEU A 150 -17.41 6.51 -8.79
N GLU A 151 -17.84 7.79 -8.79
CA GLU A 151 -18.08 8.58 -10.01
C GLU A 151 -16.82 8.72 -10.87
N ARG A 152 -15.63 8.80 -10.25
CA ARG A 152 -14.37 9.02 -10.97
C ARG A 152 -13.76 7.74 -11.56
N THR A 153 -14.14 6.57 -11.05
CA THR A 153 -13.49 5.30 -11.41
C THR A 153 -13.55 5.02 -12.91
N ALA A 154 -14.70 5.26 -13.56
CA ALA A 154 -14.87 4.98 -14.98
C ALA A 154 -13.97 5.85 -15.88
N ASP A 155 -13.72 7.10 -15.49
CA ASP A 155 -12.84 8.02 -16.21
C ASP A 155 -11.37 7.65 -16.01
N GLU A 156 -10.99 7.30 -14.78
CA GLU A 156 -9.63 6.85 -14.47
C GLU A 156 -9.29 5.54 -15.18
N LEU A 157 -10.24 4.60 -15.21
CA LEU A 157 -10.10 3.33 -15.92
C LEU A 157 -9.92 3.54 -17.43
N ALA A 158 -10.78 4.36 -18.03
CA ALA A 158 -10.70 4.72 -19.44
C ALA A 158 -9.41 5.49 -19.78
N GLY A 159 -8.96 6.36 -18.87
CA GLY A 159 -7.69 7.08 -19.00
C GLY A 159 -6.49 6.14 -18.99
N ALA A 160 -6.49 5.15 -18.10
CA ALA A 160 -5.36 4.22 -17.95
C ALA A 160 -5.18 3.27 -19.14
N ILE A 161 -6.27 2.85 -19.80
CA ILE A 161 -6.19 1.97 -20.98
C ILE A 161 -6.00 2.73 -22.29
N ARG A 162 -6.19 4.05 -22.31
CA ARG A 162 -6.12 4.87 -23.53
C ARG A 162 -4.72 4.82 -24.14
N GLY A 163 -4.65 4.47 -25.42
CA GLY A 163 -3.39 4.42 -26.18
C GLY A 163 -2.51 3.20 -25.87
N GLN A 164 -2.95 2.30 -24.99
CA GLN A 164 -2.26 1.04 -24.75
C GLN A 164 -2.56 0.05 -25.87
N SER A 165 -1.56 -0.76 -26.25
CA SER A 165 -1.77 -1.86 -27.20
C SER A 165 -2.49 -3.03 -26.54
N ASP A 166 -3.20 -3.83 -27.33
CA ASP A 166 -3.84 -5.05 -26.82
C ASP A 166 -2.84 -6.00 -26.15
N ALA A 167 -1.65 -6.15 -26.74
CA ALA A 167 -0.57 -6.96 -26.18
C ALA A 167 -0.09 -6.45 -24.81
N ALA A 168 -0.02 -5.14 -24.61
CA ALA A 168 0.32 -4.55 -23.31
C ALA A 168 -0.79 -4.81 -22.27
N LEU A 169 -2.05 -4.69 -22.67
CA LEU A 169 -3.21 -4.92 -21.81
C LEU A 169 -3.42 -6.40 -21.46
N ALA A 170 -2.95 -7.32 -22.31
CA ALA A 170 -3.04 -8.77 -22.10
C ALA A 170 -1.84 -9.36 -21.35
N ARG A 171 -0.78 -8.58 -21.08
CA ARG A 171 0.43 -9.07 -20.43
C ARG A 171 0.26 -9.12 -18.91
N ARG A 172 0.28 -10.33 -18.33
CA ARG A 172 0.39 -10.52 -16.88
C ARG A 172 1.82 -10.18 -16.38
N PRO A 173 1.97 -9.51 -15.22
CA PRO A 173 3.29 -9.26 -14.64
C PRO A 173 4.00 -10.54 -14.18
N ASP A 174 3.23 -11.49 -13.64
CA ASP A 174 3.69 -12.82 -13.24
C ASP A 174 2.53 -13.84 -13.28
N ALA A 175 2.77 -15.07 -12.81
CA ALA A 175 1.78 -16.13 -12.83
C ALA A 175 0.58 -15.93 -11.88
N LYS A 176 0.72 -15.10 -10.85
CA LYS A 176 -0.27 -14.88 -9.79
C LYS A 176 -1.08 -13.60 -9.98
N ASN A 177 -0.54 -12.63 -10.72
CA ASN A 177 -1.15 -11.32 -10.91
C ASN A 177 -1.85 -11.22 -12.26
N TRP A 178 -3.03 -10.60 -12.25
CA TRP A 178 -3.83 -10.37 -13.44
C TRP A 178 -3.22 -9.35 -14.39
N ALA A 179 -3.52 -9.52 -15.68
CA ALA A 179 -3.22 -8.53 -16.70
C ALA A 179 -4.17 -7.32 -16.59
N PRO A 180 -3.79 -6.13 -17.09
CA PRO A 180 -4.66 -4.95 -17.08
C PRO A 180 -6.07 -5.20 -17.61
N LYS A 181 -6.20 -5.96 -18.71
CA LYS A 181 -7.48 -6.32 -19.32
C LYS A 181 -8.36 -7.18 -18.40
N GLU A 182 -7.76 -8.08 -17.65
CA GLU A 182 -8.49 -8.93 -16.70
C GLU A 182 -9.02 -8.12 -15.54
N VAL A 183 -8.25 -7.13 -15.06
CA VAL A 183 -8.70 -6.16 -14.07
C VAL A 183 -9.91 -5.35 -14.56
N VAL A 184 -9.87 -4.87 -15.82
CA VAL A 184 -11.00 -4.15 -16.43
C VAL A 184 -12.26 -5.03 -16.49
N CYS A 185 -12.13 -6.28 -16.95
CA CYS A 185 -13.25 -7.21 -17.04
C CYS A 185 -13.80 -7.57 -15.65
N HIS A 186 -12.93 -7.71 -14.67
CA HIS A 186 -13.33 -7.97 -13.29
C HIS A 186 -14.14 -6.83 -12.69
N LEU A 187 -13.74 -5.57 -12.90
CA LEU A 187 -14.52 -4.41 -12.45
C LEU A 187 -15.91 -4.38 -13.11
N ARG A 188 -15.97 -4.64 -14.42
CA ARG A 188 -17.24 -4.73 -15.18
C ARG A 188 -18.19 -5.77 -14.57
N ASP A 189 -17.69 -6.95 -14.25
CA ASP A 189 -18.50 -8.08 -13.79
C ASP A 189 -18.85 -7.98 -12.30
N THR A 190 -17.94 -7.41 -11.51
CA THR A 190 -18.19 -7.13 -10.09
C THR A 190 -19.24 -6.03 -9.89
N GLU A 191 -19.27 -5.01 -10.75
CA GLU A 191 -20.31 -3.96 -10.72
C GLU A 191 -21.72 -4.56 -10.93
N GLU A 192 -21.85 -5.48 -11.89
CA GLU A 192 -23.10 -6.20 -12.16
C GLU A 192 -23.55 -7.05 -10.96
N LEU A 193 -22.61 -7.77 -10.33
CA LEU A 193 -22.88 -8.51 -9.11
C LEU A 193 -23.35 -7.60 -7.96
N PHE A 194 -22.71 -6.44 -7.76
CA PHE A 194 -23.12 -5.50 -6.73
C PHE A 194 -24.54 -4.99 -6.95
N LYS A 195 -24.87 -4.58 -8.18
CA LYS A 195 -26.20 -4.10 -8.50
C LYS A 195 -27.28 -5.15 -8.23
N ALA A 196 -27.06 -6.39 -8.66
CA ALA A 196 -27.99 -7.50 -8.41
C ALA A 196 -28.21 -7.76 -6.90
N ARG A 197 -27.15 -7.64 -6.09
CA ARG A 197 -27.25 -7.75 -4.63
C ARG A 197 -28.07 -6.61 -4.03
N PHE A 198 -27.91 -5.37 -4.52
CA PHE A 198 -28.68 -4.23 -4.02
C PHE A 198 -30.17 -4.42 -4.28
N ASP A 199 -30.53 -4.85 -5.49
CA ASP A 199 -31.92 -5.14 -5.83
C ASP A 199 -32.50 -6.24 -4.92
N THR A 200 -31.72 -7.28 -4.64
CA THR A 200 -32.12 -8.38 -3.75
C THR A 200 -32.31 -7.90 -2.30
N ILE A 201 -31.37 -7.11 -1.78
CA ILE A 201 -31.43 -6.54 -0.42
C ILE A 201 -32.63 -5.60 -0.25
N LEU A 202 -33.03 -4.89 -1.32
CA LEU A 202 -34.22 -4.05 -1.29
C LEU A 202 -35.52 -4.83 -1.44
N ALA A 203 -35.52 -5.97 -2.14
CA ALA A 203 -36.70 -6.79 -2.34
C ALA A 203 -36.97 -7.79 -1.21
N THR A 204 -35.92 -8.26 -0.53
CA THR A 204 -36.00 -9.32 0.48
C THR A 204 -35.31 -8.87 1.76
N ASP A 205 -35.88 -9.21 2.92
CA ASP A 205 -35.24 -8.93 4.19
C ASP A 205 -34.09 -9.92 4.45
N ASN A 206 -32.92 -9.39 4.81
CA ASN A 206 -31.70 -10.13 5.13
C ASN A 206 -31.37 -11.34 4.22
N PRO A 207 -31.27 -11.18 2.88
CA PRO A 207 -30.99 -12.29 1.97
C PRO A 207 -29.56 -12.84 2.19
N PRO A 208 -29.31 -14.13 1.90
CA PRO A 208 -27.96 -14.68 1.92
C PRO A 208 -27.09 -14.04 0.82
N ILE A 209 -25.84 -13.70 1.16
CA ILE A 209 -24.85 -13.15 0.23
C ILE A 209 -23.79 -14.22 -0.05
N ALA A 210 -23.82 -14.79 -1.24
CA ALA A 210 -22.79 -15.73 -1.69
C ALA A 210 -21.47 -15.01 -2.03
N PRO A 211 -20.31 -15.49 -1.56
CA PRO A 211 -19.01 -14.94 -1.97
C PRO A 211 -18.76 -15.19 -3.47
N PRO A 212 -18.18 -14.23 -4.19
CA PRO A 212 -17.75 -14.48 -5.57
C PRO A 212 -16.45 -15.29 -5.60
N ASP A 213 -16.17 -15.90 -6.76
CA ASP A 213 -14.87 -16.49 -7.09
C ASP A 213 -14.32 -15.78 -8.34
N PRO A 214 -13.58 -14.67 -8.15
CA PRO A 214 -13.14 -13.84 -9.27
C PRO A 214 -12.13 -14.52 -10.20
N ASP A 215 -11.25 -15.38 -9.67
CA ASP A 215 -10.28 -16.12 -10.48
C ASP A 215 -10.98 -17.11 -11.38
N ARG A 216 -11.96 -17.85 -10.83
CA ARG A 216 -12.81 -18.73 -11.63
C ARG A 216 -13.59 -17.97 -12.71
N TRP A 217 -14.11 -16.78 -12.41
CA TRP A 217 -14.79 -15.95 -13.42
C TRP A 217 -13.85 -15.53 -14.54
N ALA A 218 -12.61 -15.13 -14.21
CA ALA A 218 -11.63 -14.73 -15.20
C ALA A 218 -11.32 -15.85 -16.20
N GLU A 219 -11.24 -17.09 -15.71
CA GLU A 219 -11.06 -18.30 -16.53
C GLU A 219 -12.30 -18.63 -17.36
N GLU A 220 -13.46 -18.80 -16.71
CA GLU A 220 -14.71 -19.23 -17.37
C GLU A 220 -15.19 -18.22 -18.41
N ARG A 221 -15.03 -16.92 -18.14
CA ARG A 221 -15.45 -15.82 -19.02
C ARG A 221 -14.34 -15.36 -19.96
N GLN A 222 -13.18 -16.02 -19.91
CA GLN A 222 -12.05 -15.81 -20.80
C GLN A 222 -11.62 -14.34 -20.89
N TYR A 223 -11.37 -13.69 -19.74
CA TYR A 223 -11.13 -12.24 -19.69
C TYR A 223 -10.02 -11.77 -20.64
N LEU A 224 -8.94 -12.53 -20.82
CA LEU A 224 -7.85 -12.18 -21.74
C LEU A 224 -8.29 -12.06 -23.21
N ARG A 225 -9.39 -12.72 -23.61
CA ARG A 225 -9.96 -12.66 -24.96
C ARG A 225 -10.92 -11.51 -25.19
N ASN A 226 -11.32 -10.79 -24.14
CA ASN A 226 -12.26 -9.68 -24.26
C ASN A 226 -11.56 -8.44 -24.85
N ASP A 227 -12.33 -7.52 -25.43
CA ASP A 227 -11.84 -6.18 -25.74
C ASP A 227 -11.88 -5.29 -24.48
N ALA A 228 -10.76 -4.66 -24.14
CA ALA A 228 -10.65 -3.85 -22.93
C ALA A 228 -11.48 -2.55 -23.00
N GLY A 229 -11.60 -1.96 -24.19
CA GLY A 229 -12.39 -0.76 -24.41
C GLY A 229 -13.88 -1.03 -24.27
N GLU A 230 -14.37 -2.13 -24.86
CA GLU A 230 -15.75 -2.57 -24.69
C GLU A 230 -16.08 -2.91 -23.24
N ALA A 231 -15.18 -3.62 -22.55
CA ALA A 231 -15.35 -3.95 -21.14
C ALA A 231 -15.40 -2.71 -20.25
N ALA A 232 -14.51 -1.73 -20.48
CA ALA A 232 -14.52 -0.45 -19.77
C ALA A 232 -15.79 0.37 -20.07
N GLY A 233 -16.26 0.36 -21.32
CA GLY A 233 -17.52 0.99 -21.71
C GLY A 233 -18.75 0.34 -21.04
N ALA A 234 -18.76 -0.98 -20.92
CA ALA A 234 -19.80 -1.71 -20.19
C ALA A 234 -19.77 -1.41 -18.68
N PHE A 235 -18.57 -1.37 -18.07
CA PHE A 235 -18.40 -0.96 -16.67
C PHE A 235 -18.96 0.45 -16.44
N ARG A 236 -18.64 1.42 -17.31
CA ARG A 236 -19.14 2.80 -17.20
C ARG A 236 -20.68 2.85 -17.14
N ARG A 237 -21.35 2.21 -18.10
CA ARG A 237 -22.83 2.21 -18.14
C ARG A 237 -23.43 1.62 -16.86
N ARG A 238 -22.90 0.48 -16.41
CA ARG A 238 -23.33 -0.18 -15.16
C ARG A 238 -23.09 0.71 -13.93
N ARG A 239 -21.92 1.37 -13.86
CA ARG A 239 -21.58 2.29 -12.77
C ARG A 239 -22.51 3.50 -12.74
N GLU A 240 -22.86 4.07 -13.89
CA GLU A 240 -23.81 5.18 -13.99
C GLU A 240 -25.21 4.75 -13.47
N GLU A 241 -25.67 3.56 -13.85
CA GLU A 241 -26.92 2.98 -13.34
C GLU A 241 -26.89 2.75 -11.82
N THR A 242 -25.81 2.14 -11.30
CA THR A 242 -25.63 1.91 -9.86
C THR A 242 -25.60 3.21 -9.07
N LEU A 243 -24.89 4.23 -9.57
CA LEU A 243 -24.83 5.55 -8.91
C LEU A 243 -26.18 6.26 -8.93
N ALA A 244 -26.91 6.22 -10.05
CA ALA A 244 -28.25 6.77 -10.16
C ALA A 244 -29.23 6.08 -9.20
N PHE A 245 -29.07 4.77 -9.02
CA PHE A 245 -29.81 3.99 -8.03
C PHE A 245 -29.45 4.40 -6.59
N MET A 246 -28.16 4.41 -6.23
CA MET A 246 -27.71 4.72 -4.86
C MET A 246 -28.11 6.12 -4.41
N LYS A 247 -28.08 7.11 -5.32
CA LYS A 247 -28.49 8.49 -5.05
C LYS A 247 -29.98 8.65 -4.71
N LYS A 248 -30.82 7.65 -5.04
CA LYS A 248 -32.26 7.64 -4.76
C LYS A 248 -32.63 6.89 -3.49
N LEU A 249 -31.68 6.22 -2.83
CA LEU A 249 -31.94 5.48 -1.59
C LEU A 249 -32.34 6.42 -0.46
N ALA A 250 -33.37 6.06 0.29
CA ALA A 250 -33.71 6.77 1.52
C ALA A 250 -32.66 6.48 2.60
N SER A 251 -32.56 7.36 3.61
CA SER A 251 -31.59 7.18 4.70
C SER A 251 -31.70 5.83 5.40
N ALA A 252 -32.93 5.29 5.54
CA ALA A 252 -33.18 3.99 6.17
C ALA A 252 -32.75 2.80 5.29
N ASP A 253 -32.74 2.94 3.96
CA ASP A 253 -32.35 1.86 3.05
C ASP A 253 -30.87 1.49 3.22
N TRP A 254 -30.03 2.45 3.59
CA TRP A 254 -28.59 2.23 3.80
C TRP A 254 -28.26 1.21 4.89
N GLU A 255 -29.17 1.01 5.86
CA GLU A 255 -29.04 0.04 6.95
C GLU A 255 -29.60 -1.35 6.61
N ARG A 256 -30.28 -1.47 5.47
CA ARG A 256 -30.69 -2.75 4.91
C ARG A 256 -29.45 -3.50 4.44
N GLY A 257 -29.47 -4.81 4.58
CA GLY A 257 -28.32 -5.64 4.27
C GLY A 257 -28.70 -7.10 4.08
N GLY A 258 -27.72 -7.91 3.71
CA GLY A 258 -27.83 -9.36 3.68
C GLY A 258 -26.78 -10.02 4.56
N THR A 259 -26.85 -11.34 4.71
CA THR A 259 -25.92 -12.11 5.54
C THR A 259 -24.86 -12.80 4.69
N HIS A 260 -23.60 -12.44 4.88
CA HIS A 260 -22.44 -13.12 4.30
C HIS A 260 -21.93 -14.21 5.25
N PRO A 261 -21.61 -15.43 4.77
CA PRO A 261 -21.25 -16.56 5.64
C PRO A 261 -20.05 -16.30 6.56
N VAL A 262 -19.09 -15.48 6.11
CA VAL A 262 -17.88 -15.14 6.88
C VAL A 262 -17.96 -13.77 7.57
N ARG A 263 -18.68 -12.81 6.99
CA ARG A 263 -18.64 -11.40 7.43
C ARG A 263 -19.86 -11.01 8.27
N GLY A 264 -20.85 -11.89 8.39
CA GLY A 264 -22.13 -11.56 9.02
C GLY A 264 -22.93 -10.58 8.16
N LYS A 265 -23.71 -9.72 8.80
CA LYS A 265 -24.54 -8.72 8.10
C LYS A 265 -23.67 -7.72 7.34
N VAL A 266 -23.92 -7.56 6.04
CA VAL A 266 -23.31 -6.55 5.18
C VAL A 266 -24.41 -5.63 4.65
N THR A 267 -24.38 -4.36 5.07
CA THR A 267 -25.38 -3.35 4.68
C THR A 267 -25.07 -2.72 3.32
N LEU A 268 -26.03 -2.00 2.74
CA LEU A 268 -25.80 -1.19 1.54
C LEU A 268 -24.70 -0.13 1.78
N ASP A 269 -24.62 0.47 2.97
CA ASP A 269 -23.52 1.38 3.33
C ASP A 269 -22.16 0.67 3.35
N ALA A 270 -22.10 -0.53 3.92
CA ALA A 270 -20.88 -1.35 3.92
C ALA A 270 -20.46 -1.75 2.50
N PHE A 271 -21.41 -1.98 1.60
CA PHE A 271 -21.12 -2.21 0.19
C PHE A 271 -20.59 -0.96 -0.51
N LEU A 272 -21.12 0.23 -0.25
CA LEU A 272 -20.57 1.48 -0.79
C LEU A 272 -19.09 1.67 -0.38
N THR A 273 -18.76 1.40 0.88
CA THR A 273 -17.37 1.36 1.36
C THR A 273 -16.53 0.34 0.60
N LEU A 274 -17.04 -0.89 0.48
CA LEU A 274 -16.34 -1.98 -0.21
C LEU A 274 -16.06 -1.64 -1.66
N MET A 275 -17.04 -1.10 -2.39
CA MET A 275 -16.90 -0.70 -3.78
C MET A 275 -15.82 0.37 -3.95
N ALA A 276 -15.83 1.42 -3.12
CA ALA A 276 -14.89 2.54 -3.29
C ALA A 276 -13.44 2.12 -3.04
N TRP A 277 -13.21 1.28 -2.03
CA TRP A 277 -11.90 0.69 -1.76
C TRP A 277 -11.48 -0.34 -2.82
N HIS A 278 -12.43 -1.17 -3.27
CA HIS A 278 -12.20 -2.22 -4.27
C HIS A 278 -11.77 -1.64 -5.62
N ASP A 279 -12.42 -0.56 -6.06
CA ASP A 279 -12.06 0.19 -7.25
C ASP A 279 -10.63 0.74 -7.17
N ASP A 280 -10.26 1.37 -6.06
CA ASP A 280 -8.90 1.88 -5.83
C ASP A 280 -7.87 0.75 -5.93
N ASN A 281 -8.16 -0.38 -5.25
CA ASN A 281 -7.30 -1.56 -5.26
C ASN A 281 -7.04 -2.10 -6.66
N HIS A 282 -8.08 -2.15 -7.50
CA HIS A 282 -7.94 -2.61 -8.86
C HIS A 282 -7.34 -1.56 -9.79
N LEU A 283 -7.60 -0.26 -9.58
CA LEU A 283 -6.91 0.79 -10.34
C LEU A 283 -5.41 0.82 -10.06
N ASP A 284 -5.00 0.61 -8.81
CA ASP A 284 -3.58 0.44 -8.46
C ASP A 284 -2.99 -0.81 -9.11
N GLN A 285 -3.66 -1.96 -8.99
CA GLN A 285 -3.25 -3.21 -9.64
C GLN A 285 -3.07 -3.03 -11.16
N LEU A 286 -4.01 -2.34 -11.81
CA LEU A 286 -3.95 -2.04 -13.24
C LEU A 286 -2.73 -1.19 -13.59
N ARG A 287 -2.45 -0.14 -12.83
CA ARG A 287 -1.28 0.74 -13.04
C ARG A 287 0.02 -0.03 -12.89
N ARG A 288 0.16 -0.82 -11.82
CA ARG A 288 1.33 -1.68 -11.60
C ARG A 288 1.49 -2.70 -12.73
N ALA A 289 0.40 -3.31 -13.17
CA ALA A 289 0.44 -4.29 -14.25
C ALA A 289 0.86 -3.69 -15.60
N LEU A 290 0.43 -2.46 -15.93
CA LEU A 290 0.89 -1.72 -17.10
C LEU A 290 2.41 -1.46 -17.06
N GLU A 291 2.96 -1.22 -15.87
CA GLU A 291 4.41 -1.09 -15.64
C GLU A 291 5.16 -2.44 -15.60
N GLY A 292 4.44 -3.56 -15.74
CA GLY A 292 5.02 -4.90 -15.62
C GLY A 292 5.39 -5.28 -14.18
N LYS A 293 4.79 -4.63 -13.18
CA LYS A 293 5.03 -4.87 -11.75
C LYS A 293 3.91 -5.68 -11.13
N ALA A 294 4.32 -6.65 -10.31
CA ALA A 294 3.48 -7.46 -9.45
C ALA A 294 2.96 -6.71 -8.24
#